data_AF-A0A429X9B6-F1
#
_entry.id   AF-A0A429X9B6-F1
#
_cell.length_a   1.000
_cell.length_b   1.000
_cell.length_c   1.000
_cell.angle_alpha   90.00
_cell.angle_beta   90.00
_cell.angle_gamma   90.00
#
_symmetry.space_group_name_H-M   'P 1'
#
loop_
_entity.id
_entity.type
_entity.pdbx_description
1 polymer ?
#
loop_
_entity_poly.entity_id
_entity_poly.type
_entity_poly.pdbx_seq_one_letter_code
_entity_poly.pdbx_strand_id
1 'polypeptide(L)'
;TGASYLETAVQFNLNNPSLIKRWMKTFREQGVEGLKQKSKGRPSMSKKPNKQKKKEEKKLTREEELERENELLRLENAYLKKLRAFREDPNAFREKHKQRWHSNLKKKDFD
;
A
#
# COMPACT_ATOMS: atom_id res chain seq x y z
N THR A 1 37.32 8.86 2.62
CA THR A 1 37.37 7.39 2.49
C THR A 1 38.48 7.04 1.53
N GLY A 2 39.47 6.27 1.99
CA GLY A 2 40.66 5.90 1.19
C GLY A 2 40.49 4.63 0.34
N ALA A 3 39.36 3.93 0.47
CA ALA A 3 39.10 2.71 -0.29
C ALA A 3 38.80 3.00 -1.77
N SER A 4 39.32 2.15 -2.65
CA SER A 4 39.04 2.26 -4.09
C SER A 4 37.59 1.87 -4.41
N TYR A 5 37.08 2.27 -5.57
CA TYR A 5 35.74 1.85 -6.02
C TYR A 5 35.64 0.32 -6.21
N LEU A 6 36.74 -0.33 -6.60
CA LEU A 6 36.82 -1.78 -6.73
C LEU A 6 36.72 -2.48 -5.39
N GLU A 7 37.52 -2.02 -4.43
CA GLU A 7 37.54 -2.56 -3.08
C GLU A 7 36.17 -2.39 -2.39
N THR A 8 35.55 -1.22 -2.57
CA THR A 8 34.18 -0.98 -2.11
C THR A 8 33.18 -1.93 -2.77
N ALA A 9 33.30 -2.18 -4.07
CA ALA A 9 32.42 -3.11 -4.77
C ALA A 9 32.56 -4.54 -4.27
N VAL A 10 33.79 -5.01 -4.01
CA VAL A 10 34.05 -6.33 -3.44
C VAL A 10 33.47 -6.44 -2.03
N GLN A 11 33.67 -5.44 -1.18
CA GLN A 11 33.11 -5.40 0.18
C GLN A 11 31.58 -5.53 0.20
N PHE A 12 30.89 -4.93 -0.78
CA PHE A 12 29.43 -4.96 -0.89
C PHE A 12 28.90 -6.00 -1.90
N ASN A 13 29.73 -6.95 -2.36
CA ASN A 13 29.36 -7.96 -3.36
C ASN A 13 28.67 -7.38 -4.60
N LEU A 14 29.15 -6.24 -5.09
CA LEU A 14 28.65 -5.57 -6.29
C LEU A 14 29.51 -5.92 -7.50
N ASN A 15 28.89 -6.48 -8.54
CA ASN A 15 29.58 -6.85 -9.78
C ASN A 15 30.03 -5.65 -10.64
N ASN A 16 29.62 -4.43 -10.28
CA ASN A 16 29.87 -3.24 -11.08
C ASN A 16 30.47 -2.08 -10.27
N PRO A 17 31.80 -1.97 -10.17
CA PRO A 17 32.49 -0.86 -9.52
C PRO A 17 32.19 0.51 -10.14
N SER A 18 31.88 0.57 -11.44
CA SER A 18 31.54 1.82 -12.12
C SER A 18 30.21 2.42 -11.63
N LEU A 19 29.33 1.59 -11.08
CA LEU A 19 28.07 2.00 -10.47
C LEU A 19 28.31 2.85 -9.22
N ILE A 20 29.30 2.47 -8.41
CA ILE A 20 29.70 3.20 -7.20
C ILE A 20 30.28 4.57 -7.58
N LYS A 21 31.13 4.64 -8.61
CA LYS A 21 31.63 5.91 -9.12
C LYS A 21 30.50 6.84 -9.57
N ARG A 22 29.49 6.29 -10.27
CA ARG A 22 28.32 7.07 -10.70
C ARG A 22 27.50 7.57 -9.51
N TRP A 23 27.21 6.70 -8.54
CA TRP A 23 26.51 7.09 -7.32
C TRP A 23 27.27 8.14 -6.52
N MET A 24 28.60 8.01 -6.40
CA MET A 24 29.43 9.00 -5.72
C MET A 24 29.35 10.37 -6.40
N LYS A 25 29.41 10.41 -7.74
CA LYS A 25 29.23 11.65 -8.51
C LYS A 25 27.85 12.25 -8.27
N THR A 26 26.78 11.46 -8.41
CA THR A 26 25.40 11.91 -8.21
C THR A 26 25.18 12.40 -6.78
N PHE A 27 25.75 11.72 -5.79
CA PHE A 27 25.65 12.12 -4.39
C PHE A 27 26.37 13.45 -4.12
N ARG A 28 27.56 13.67 -4.71
CA ARG A 28 28.27 14.96 -4.58
C ARG A 28 27.52 16.12 -5.21
N GLU A 29 26.79 15.87 -6.30
CA GLU A 29 26.06 16.91 -7.04
C GLU A 29 24.66 17.20 -6.45
N GLN A 30 23.94 16.16 -6.02
CA GLN A 30 22.50 16.23 -5.70
C GLN A 30 22.18 15.75 -4.28
N GLY A 31 23.18 15.38 -3.49
CA GLY A 31 23.01 14.79 -2.16
C GLY A 31 22.25 13.46 -2.21
N VAL A 32 21.57 13.15 -1.09
CA VAL A 32 20.75 11.93 -0.96
C VAL A 32 19.58 11.92 -1.95
N GLU A 33 19.00 13.08 -2.27
CA GLU A 33 17.89 13.19 -3.23
C GLU A 33 18.28 12.68 -4.63
N GLY A 34 19.54 12.85 -5.02
CA GLY A 34 20.05 12.36 -6.31
C GLY A 34 20.06 10.84 -6.44
N LEU A 35 20.15 10.12 -5.32
CA LEU A 35 20.15 8.66 -5.27
C LEU A 35 18.73 8.05 -5.21
N LYS A 36 17.69 8.87 -5.03
CA LYS A 36 16.31 8.38 -5.07
C LYS A 36 15.95 7.88 -6.47
N GLN A 37 15.09 6.86 -6.51
CA GLN A 37 14.64 6.26 -7.76
C GLN A 37 13.88 7.29 -8.61
N LYS A 38 14.50 7.72 -9.71
CA LYS A 38 13.86 8.57 -10.73
C LYS A 38 12.95 7.70 -11.59
N SER A 39 11.86 8.29 -12.11
CA SER A 39 10.96 7.61 -13.05
C SER A 39 11.78 7.07 -14.22
N LYS A 40 11.80 5.75 -14.40
CA LYS A 40 12.54 5.09 -15.47
C LYS A 40 11.80 5.30 -16.81
N GLY A 41 12.51 5.72 -17.85
CA GLY A 41 11.98 5.83 -19.22
C GLY A 41 11.73 7.26 -19.70
N ARG A 42 11.13 7.39 -20.89
CA ARG A 42 10.78 8.68 -21.50
C ARG A 42 9.63 9.33 -20.71
N PRO A 43 9.68 10.65 -20.42
CA PRO A 43 8.54 11.34 -19.83
C PRO A 43 7.30 11.17 -20.72
N SER A 44 6.13 11.01 -20.09
CA SER A 44 4.86 10.94 -20.82
C SER A 44 4.67 12.22 -21.64
N MET A 45 4.30 12.08 -22.91
CA MET A 45 3.95 13.21 -23.80
C MET A 45 2.64 13.90 -23.40
N SER A 46 1.92 13.38 -22.41
CA SER A 46 0.67 13.99 -21.97
C SER A 46 0.93 15.29 -21.19
N LYS A 47 0.37 16.41 -21.68
CA LYS A 47 0.37 17.73 -21.00
C LYS A 47 -0.49 17.76 -19.73
N LYS A 48 -1.02 16.63 -19.29
CA LYS A 48 -1.78 16.56 -18.04
C LYS A 48 -0.78 16.20 -16.96
N PRO A 49 -0.43 17.10 -16.03
CA PRO A 49 0.21 16.66 -14.82
C PRO A 49 -0.75 15.66 -14.20
N ASN A 50 -0.37 14.38 -14.21
CA ASN A 50 -0.98 13.42 -13.33
C ASN A 50 -0.56 13.89 -11.94
N LYS A 51 -1.34 14.82 -11.37
CA LYS A 51 -1.40 15.06 -9.95
C LYS A 51 -1.94 13.76 -9.36
N GLN A 52 -1.12 12.71 -9.38
CA GLN A 52 -1.02 11.88 -8.20
C GLN A 52 -0.68 12.88 -7.13
N LYS A 53 -1.72 13.35 -6.46
CA LYS A 53 -1.60 14.03 -5.18
C LYS A 53 -0.70 13.07 -4.43
N LYS A 54 0.59 13.41 -4.31
CA LYS A 54 1.32 13.04 -3.11
C LYS A 54 0.33 13.46 -2.04
N LYS A 55 -0.28 12.48 -1.38
CA LYS A 55 -0.90 12.76 -0.09
C LYS A 55 0.28 13.26 0.69
N GLU A 56 0.50 14.57 0.65
CA GLU A 56 1.12 15.27 1.74
C GLU A 56 0.37 14.68 2.92
N GLU A 57 1.10 13.95 3.75
CA GLU A 57 0.60 13.47 5.02
C GLU A 57 0.26 14.74 5.78
N LYS A 58 -0.94 15.28 5.51
CA LYS A 58 -1.57 16.26 6.36
C LYS A 58 -1.54 15.56 7.69
N LYS A 59 -0.73 16.08 8.61
CA LYS A 59 -0.78 15.68 10.01
C LYS A 59 -2.25 15.81 10.37
N LEU A 60 -2.90 14.66 10.58
CA LEU A 60 -4.29 14.62 10.96
C LEU A 60 -4.42 15.48 12.22
N THR A 61 -5.49 16.27 12.32
CA THR A 61 -5.75 16.92 13.60
C THR A 61 -6.00 15.84 14.65
N ARG A 62 -5.76 16.15 15.92
CA ARG A 62 -5.97 15.20 17.02
C ARG A 62 -7.37 14.57 16.98
N GLU A 63 -8.36 15.35 16.57
CA GLU A 63 -9.76 14.91 16.42
C GLU A 63 -9.91 13.88 15.29
N GLU A 64 -9.34 14.14 14.11
CA GLU A 64 -9.39 13.21 12.98
C GLU A 64 -8.69 11.87 13.29
N GLU A 65 -7.59 11.90 14.06
CA GLU A 65 -6.92 10.68 14.52
C GLU A 65 -7.84 9.86 15.44
N LEU A 66 -8.48 10.51 16.41
CA LEU A 66 -9.39 9.88 17.36
C LEU A 66 -10.65 9.33 16.66
N GLU A 67 -11.17 10.03 15.66
CA GLU A 67 -12.30 9.53 14.86
C GLU A 67 -11.92 8.26 14.09
N ARG A 68 -10.72 8.25 13.48
CA ARG A 68 -10.21 7.09 12.76
C ARG A 68 -9.97 5.90 13.69
N GLU A 69 -9.41 6.14 14.87
CA GLU A 69 -9.22 5.09 15.88
C GLU A 69 -10.57 4.54 16.36
N ASN A 70 -11.55 5.41 16.61
CA ASN A 70 -12.91 4.99 16.97
C ASN A 70 -13.56 4.15 15.86
N GLU A 71 -13.39 4.51 14.59
CA GLU A 71 -13.91 3.72 13.47
C GLU A 71 -13.26 2.33 13.41
N LEU A 72 -11.93 2.25 13.55
CA LEU A 72 -11.20 0.99 13.61
C LEU A 72 -11.67 0.12 14.77
N LEU A 73 -11.82 0.70 15.96
CA LEU A 73 -12.32 0.00 17.15
C LEU A 73 -13.76 -0.48 16.96
N ARG A 74 -14.62 0.27 16.27
CA ARG A 74 -15.99 -0.15 15.96
C ARG A 74 -15.99 -1.35 15.01
N LEU A 75 -15.12 -1.36 14.01
CA LEU A 75 -14.97 -2.47 13.08
C LEU A 75 -14.46 -3.73 13.78
N GLU A 76 -13.43 -3.59 14.62
CA GLU A 76 -12.90 -4.70 15.42
C GLU A 76 -13.95 -5.27 16.37
N ASN A 77 -14.66 -4.41 17.11
CA ASN A 77 -15.75 -4.85 17.98
C ASN A 77 -16.88 -5.54 17.21
N ALA A 78 -17.26 -5.03 16.04
CA ALA A 78 -18.26 -5.66 15.19
C ALA A 78 -17.81 -7.04 14.71
N TYR A 79 -16.54 -7.19 14.32
CA TYR A 79 -15.95 -8.47 13.95
C TYR A 79 -15.95 -9.47 15.12
N LEU A 80 -15.49 -9.05 16.31
CA LEU A 80 -15.49 -9.91 17.50
C LEU A 80 -16.89 -10.33 17.93
N LYS A 81 -17.89 -9.46 17.79
CA LYS A 81 -19.31 -9.82 18.02
C LYS A 81 -19.79 -10.89 17.03
N LYS A 82 -19.46 -10.75 15.75
CA LYS A 82 -19.78 -11.78 14.74
C LYS A 82 -19.07 -13.10 15.03
N LEU A 83 -17.81 -13.06 15.44
CA LEU A 83 -17.03 -14.25 15.80
C LEU A 83 -17.63 -14.96 17.02
N ARG A 84 -18.02 -14.22 18.06
CA ARG A 84 -18.71 -14.78 19.24
C ARG A 84 -20.03 -15.43 18.85
N ALA A 85 -20.87 -14.74 18.10
CA ALA A 85 -22.14 -15.29 17.61
C ALA A 85 -21.94 -16.58 16.79
N PHE A 86 -20.90 -16.64 15.96
CA PHE A 86 -20.58 -17.86 15.21
C PHE A 86 -20.12 -19.02 16.10
N ARG A 87 -19.38 -18.74 17.18
CA ARG A 87 -18.93 -19.77 18.13
C ARG A 87 -20.08 -20.30 19.00
N GLU A 88 -20.99 -19.42 19.40
CA GLU A 88 -22.16 -19.78 20.23
C GLU A 88 -23.16 -20.65 19.45
N ASP A 89 -23.51 -20.25 18.22
CA ASP A 89 -24.40 -21.03 17.36
C ASP A 89 -23.98 -20.91 15.88
N PRO A 90 -23.16 -21.85 15.38
CA PRO A 90 -22.71 -21.86 14.00
C PRO A 90 -23.84 -21.99 12.98
N ASN A 91 -24.92 -22.71 13.33
CA ASN A 91 -26.01 -23.00 12.41
C ASN A 91 -26.93 -21.78 12.27
N ALA A 92 -27.33 -21.16 13.39
CA ALA A 92 -28.13 -19.94 13.35
C ALA A 92 -27.34 -18.76 12.73
N PHE A 93 -26.03 -18.68 12.95
CA PHE A 93 -25.19 -17.67 12.31
C PHE A 93 -25.18 -17.83 10.78
N ARG A 94 -24.98 -19.07 10.28
CA ARG A 94 -25.01 -19.36 8.84
C ARG A 94 -26.37 -19.06 8.23
N GLU A 95 -27.46 -19.42 8.90
CA GLU A 95 -28.82 -19.16 8.42
C GLU A 95 -29.15 -17.67 8.33
N LYS A 96 -28.72 -16.86 9.33
CA LYS A 96 -28.89 -15.40 9.31
C LYS A 96 -28.07 -14.71 8.23
N HIS A 97 -26.87 -15.21 7.95
CA HIS A 97 -25.94 -14.62 6.99
C HIS A 97 -25.94 -15.28 5.62
N LYS A 98 -26.83 -16.25 5.36
CA LYS A 98 -26.98 -16.83 4.03
C LYS A 98 -27.48 -15.75 3.07
N GLN A 99 -26.70 -15.50 2.03
CA GLN A 99 -27.12 -14.61 0.95
C GLN A 99 -28.22 -15.33 0.17
N ARG A 100 -29.46 -14.81 0.20
CA ARG A 100 -30.56 -15.25 -0.69
C ARG A 100 -30.30 -14.73 -2.09
N TRP A 101 -29.25 -15.23 -2.75
CA TRP A 101 -28.83 -14.68 -4.04
C TRP A 101 -29.64 -15.22 -5.23
N HIS A 102 -30.48 -16.25 -5.04
CA HIS A 102 -31.31 -16.78 -6.13
C HIS A 102 -32.70 -17.22 -5.64
N SER A 103 -33.70 -16.33 -5.68
CA SER A 103 -35.11 -16.76 -5.57
C SER A 103 -36.06 -16.15 -6.60
N ASN A 104 -35.59 -15.28 -7.50
CA ASN A 104 -36.47 -14.57 -8.43
C ASN A 104 -36.31 -14.97 -9.90
N LEU A 105 -35.51 -16.00 -10.24
CA LEU A 105 -35.35 -16.46 -11.63
C LEU A 105 -36.34 -17.55 -12.10
N LYS A 106 -37.24 -18.05 -11.24
CA LYS A 106 -38.18 -19.15 -11.59
C LYS A 106 -39.67 -18.77 -11.54
N LYS A 107 -40.02 -17.50 -11.82
CA LYS A 107 -41.43 -17.04 -11.87
C LYS A 107 -41.80 -16.33 -13.18
N LYS A 108 -41.06 -16.58 -14.27
CA LYS A 108 -41.37 -15.99 -15.59
C LYS A 108 -41.78 -17.04 -16.64
N ASP A 109 -41.92 -18.31 -16.26
CA ASP A 109 -42.35 -19.37 -17.18
C ASP A 109 -43.33 -20.30 -16.44
N PHE A 110 -44.59 -19.90 -16.29
CA PHE A 110 -45.73 -20.82 -16.19
C PHE A 110 -47.02 -20.03 -16.45
N ASP A 111 -47.60 -20.32 -17.63
CA ASP A 111 -48.90 -19.97 -18.24
C ASP A 111 -49.32 -18.49 -18.38
#